data_AF-A0A2D7G988-F1
#
_entry.id   AF-A0A2D7G988-F1
#
_cell.length_a   1.000
_cell.length_b   1.000
_cell.length_c   1.000
_cell.angle_alpha   90.00
_cell.angle_beta   90.00
_cell.angle_gamma   90.00
#
_symmetry.space_group_name_H-M   'P 1'
#
loop_
_entity.id
_entity.type
_entity.pdbx_description
1 polymer ?
#
loop_
_entity_poly.entity_id
_entity_poly.type
_entity_poly.pdbx_seq_one_letter_code
_entity_poly.pdbx_strand_id
1 'polypeptide(L)' 'MKVGDLVKWIGFPGASPKGVEITGPVDHVGIVIRVYKVQHTTRINVAWGDNTIGTMIYPATVEILNEDR' A
#
# COMPACT_ATOMS: atom_id res chain seq x y z
N MET A 1 -7.55 7.32 4.72
CA MET A 1 -6.11 7.32 4.41
C MET A 1 -5.63 8.73 4.16
N LYS A 2 -4.47 9.08 4.71
CA LYS A 2 -3.78 10.37 4.61
C LYS A 2 -2.27 10.15 4.51
N VAL A 3 -1.53 11.20 4.15
CA VAL A 3 -0.07 11.20 4.24
C VAL A 3 0.35 10.98 5.69
N GLY A 4 1.36 10.14 5.90
CA GLY A 4 1.85 9.75 7.22
C GLY A 4 1.21 8.48 7.79
N ASP A 5 0.14 7.95 7.19
CA ASP A 5 -0.43 6.67 7.63
C ASP A 5 0.58 5.54 7.39
N LEU A 6 0.81 4.73 8.43
CA LEU A 6 1.53 3.47 8.31
C LEU A 6 0.60 2.44 7.66
N VAL A 7 1.10 1.75 6.64
CA VAL A 7 0.31 0.81 5.85
C VAL A 7 1.07 -0.48 5.61
N LYS A 8 0.33 -1.59 5.53
CA LYS A 8 0.83 -2.89 5.09
C LYS A 8 0.28 -3.21 3.71
N TRP A 9 1.12 -3.66 2.79
CA TRP A 9 0.66 -4.17 1.51
C TRP A 9 -0.11 -5.49 1.69
N ILE A 10 -1.33 -5.56 1.16
CA ILE A 10 -2.22 -6.73 1.24
C ILE A 10 -2.48 -7.38 -0.12
N GLY A 11 -1.73 -7.00 -1.16
CA GLY A 11 -1.88 -7.52 -2.52
C GLY A 11 -2.97 -6.82 -3.35
N PHE A 12 -3.26 -7.33 -4.55
CA PHE A 12 -4.31 -6.79 -5.42
C PHE A 12 -5.68 -7.39 -5.09
N PRO A 13 -6.80 -6.65 -5.28
CA PRO A 13 -8.12 -7.26 -5.30
C PRO A 13 -8.17 -8.38 -6.35
N GLY A 14 -8.33 -9.64 -5.92
CA GLY A 14 -8.29 -10.82 -6.79
C GLY A 14 -6.94 -11.55 -6.88
N ALA A 15 -5.88 -11.03 -6.25
CA ALA A 15 -4.63 -11.77 -6.07
C ALA A 15 -4.83 -12.85 -5.01
N SER A 16 -5.23 -14.04 -5.43
CA SER A 16 -5.07 -15.22 -4.58
C SER A 16 -3.57 -15.55 -4.44
N PRO A 17 -3.13 -16.16 -3.33
CA PRO A 17 -1.77 -16.69 -3.18
C PRO A 17 -1.37 -17.68 -4.29
N LYS A 18 -2.33 -18.14 -5.10
CA LYS A 18 -2.15 -19.17 -6.14
C LYS A 18 -1.81 -18.65 -7.53
N GLY A 19 -1.74 -17.33 -7.75
CA GLY A 19 -1.55 -16.79 -9.12
C GLY A 19 -0.61 -15.60 -9.26
N VAL A 20 -0.30 -14.93 -8.16
CA VAL A 20 0.74 -13.90 -8.11
C VAL A 20 1.58 -14.24 -6.89
N GLU A 21 2.72 -14.86 -7.15
CA GLU A 21 3.74 -15.03 -6.12
C GLU A 21 4.04 -13.62 -5.61
N ILE A 22 3.74 -13.36 -4.33
CA ILE A 22 4.17 -12.13 -3.66
C ILE A 22 5.68 -12.30 -3.53
N THR A 23 6.43 -11.92 -4.57
CA THR A 23 7.87 -12.13 -4.69
C THR A 23 8.69 -11.17 -3.84
N GLY A 24 8.04 -10.43 -2.94
CA GLY A 24 8.68 -9.52 -2.01
C GLY A 24 8.61 -10.05 -0.57
N PRO A 25 9.60 -9.72 0.27
CA PRO A 25 9.65 -10.15 1.66
C PRO A 25 8.35 -9.82 2.40
N VAL A 26 7.97 -10.70 3.33
CA VAL A 26 6.67 -10.80 4.02
C VAL A 26 6.24 -9.53 4.79
N ASP A 27 7.11 -8.51 4.84
CA ASP A 27 6.99 -7.30 5.65
C ASP A 27 7.00 -6.00 4.82
N HIS A 28 6.13 -5.91 3.79
CA HIS A 28 5.89 -4.66 3.05
C HIS A 28 5.06 -3.67 3.86
N VAL A 29 5.63 -3.23 4.98
CA VAL A 29 5.15 -2.07 5.73
C VAL A 29 5.78 -0.82 5.13
N GLY A 30 4.99 0.23 4.98
CA GLY A 30 5.45 1.50 4.45
C GLY A 30 4.61 2.65 4.97
N ILE A 31 5.01 3.87 4.61
CA ILE A 31 4.31 5.10 5.00
C ILE A 31 3.74 5.75 3.75
N VAL A 32 2.49 6.20 3.82
CA VAL A 32 1.87 6.99 2.74
C VAL A 32 2.59 8.33 2.63
N ILE A 33 3.26 8.57 1.50
CA ILE A 33 4.02 9.81 1.26
C ILE A 33 3.26 10.80 0.36
N ARG A 34 2.26 10.33 -0.39
CA ARG A 34 1.41 11.20 -1.22
C ARG A 34 0.04 10.58 -1.47
N VAL A 35 -0.99 11.41 -1.50
CA VAL A 35 -2.36 11.04 -1.88
C VAL A 35 -2.79 11.88 -3.09
N TYR A 36 -3.27 11.21 -4.13
CA TYR A 36 -3.81 11.82 -5.34
C TYR A 36 -5.32 11.58 -5.40
N LYS A 37 -6.07 12.64 -5.73
CA LYS A 37 -7.48 12.55 -6.10
C LYS A 37 -7.58 12.68 -7.61
N VAL A 38 -7.80 11.57 -8.31
CA VAL A 38 -7.90 11.53 -9.77
C VAL A 38 -9.35 11.21 -10.14
N GLN A 39 -10.12 12.23 -10.48
CA GLN A 39 -11.55 12.12 -10.80
C GLN A 39 -12.32 11.35 -9.70
N HIS A 40 -12.73 10.10 -9.99
CA HIS A 40 -13.49 9.22 -9.11
C HIS A 40 -12.63 8.18 -8.39
N THR A 41 -11.30 8.23 -8.52
CA THR A 41 -10.40 7.29 -7.86
C THR A 41 -9.37 8.02 -7.00
N THR A 42 -9.01 7.39 -5.89
CA THR A 42 -7.89 7.83 -5.06
C THR A 42 -6.69 6.95 -5.37
N ARG A 43 -5.52 7.55 -5.54
CA ARG A 43 -4.24 6.84 -5.68
C ARG A 43 -3.29 7.30 -4.60
N ILE A 44 -2.35 6.46 -4.23
CA ILE A 44 -1.35 6.79 -3.22
C ILE A 44 0.05 6.43 -3.70
N ASN A 45 1.03 7.14 -3.16
CA ASN A 45 2.40 6.67 -3.13
C ASN A 45 2.76 6.24 -1.72
N VAL A 46 3.50 5.14 -1.62
CA VAL A 46 3.97 4.58 -0.36
C VAL A 46 5.48 4.43 -0.44
N ALA A 47 6.20 4.95 0.57
CA ALA A 47 7.59 4.63 0.78
C ALA A 47 7.66 3.36 1.63
N TRP A 48 8.20 2.29 1.07
CA TRP A 48 8.30 0.99 1.72
C TRP A 48 9.57 0.90 2.59
N GLY A 49 9.55 0.01 3.58
CA GLY A 49 10.69 -0.22 4.47
C GLY A 49 11.96 -0.73 3.77
N ASP A 50 11.83 -1.27 2.55
CA ASP A 50 12.95 -1.73 1.71
C ASP A 50 13.57 -0.62 0.84
N ASN A 51 13.24 0.64 1.10
CA ASN A 51 13.62 1.83 0.34
C ASN A 51 13.04 1.92 -1.08
N THR A 52 12.08 1.07 -1.45
CA THR A 52 11.36 1.21 -2.71
C THR A 52 10.15 2.14 -2.57
N ILE A 53 9.64 2.65 -3.70
CA ILE A 53 8.47 3.52 -3.74
C ILE A 53 7.38 2.88 -4.59
N GLY A 54 6.27 2.50 -3.94
CA GLY A 54 5.03 2.15 -4.63
C GLY A 54 4.39 3.43 -5.15
N THR A 55 4.22 3.55 -6.47
CA THR A 55 3.68 4.76 -7.11
C THR A 55 2.29 4.50 -7.68
N MET A 56 1.35 5.41 -7.44
CA MET A 56 -0.02 5.38 -7.97
C MET A 56 -0.78 4.08 -7.66
N ILE A 57 -0.50 3.45 -6.51
CA ILE A 57 -1.16 2.21 -6.10
C ILE A 57 -2.60 2.49 -5.65
N TYR A 58 -3.45 1.46 -5.71
CA TYR A 58 -4.82 1.56 -5.22
C TYR A 58 -4.82 1.53 -3.69
N PRO A 59 -5.56 2.41 -2.99
CA PRO A 59 -5.72 2.30 -1.54
C PRO A 59 -6.25 0.93 -1.08
N ALA A 60 -7.03 0.25 -1.94
CA ALA A 60 -7.53 -1.09 -1.67
C ALA A 60 -6.45 -2.19 -1.66
N THR A 61 -5.22 -1.90 -2.11
CA THR A 61 -4.11 -2.85 -2.05
C THR A 61 -3.34 -2.76 -0.74
N VAL A 62 -3.69 -1.85 0.16
CA VAL A 62 -3.00 -1.66 1.44
C VAL A 62 -4.00 -1.59 2.60
N GLU A 63 -3.56 -2.00 3.78
CA GLU A 63 -4.29 -1.88 5.04
C GLU A 63 -3.59 -0.84 5.92
N ILE A 64 -4.35 0.04 6.58
CA ILE A 64 -3.78 1.00 7.54
C ILE A 64 -3.47 0.26 8.83
N LEU A 65 -2.22 0.32 9.26
CA LEU A 65 -1.79 -0.14 10.58
C LEU A 65 -2.06 0.99 11.56
N ASN A 66 -3.12 0.88 12.34
CA ASN A 66 -3.47 1.91 13.32
C ASN A 66 -2.63 1.69 14.59
N GLU A 67 -1.80 2.67 14.99
CA GLU A 67 -1.05 2.63 16.26
C GLU A 67 -1.89 3.06 17.47
N ASP A 68 -3.16 3.44 17.28
CA ASP A 68 -4.09 3.81 18.37
C ASP A 68 -4.66 2.59 19.12
N ARG A 69 -3.79 1.75 19.70
CA ARG A 69 -4.15 0.78 20.74
C ARG A 69 -3.14 0.76 21.88
#